data_AF-A0A535L931-F1
#
_entry.id   AF-A0A535L931-F1
#
_cell.length_a   1.000
_cell.length_b   1.000
_cell.length_c   1.000
_cell.angle_alpha   90.00
_cell.angle_beta   90.00
_cell.angle_gamma   90.00
#
_symmetry.space_group_name_H-M   'P 1'
#
loop_
_entity.id
_entity.type
_entity.pdbx_description
1 polymer ?
#
loop_
_entity_poly.entity_id
_entity_poly.type
_entity_poly.pdbx_seq_one_letter_code
_entity_poly.pdbx_strand_id
1 'polypeptide(L)'
;MHSPRTTRFTRLLIPLLVGCLVVLFTAAAPRSQASASSIATSHPLRPAISTSCPASGTARAAYMPSMTLGTHSTIVYIVNEGTFANPTFGTLKRYDVVTGVKVEVVKMANTYIASAQVSANGQWLLFVAQSAGQVRLQLIRMDGQYLQTLYCGAGSPQGSILDEQWSTNQHLVVFLQVLQSGTAIYLLNVTNGALQVELPAVQTLTFAPRTWLDNTRVYVTLERTDSPPTILYILDTSKGANQNPQNLQKVFDGSSTPFCWDFDSSYDTTKLFTTQCTVDPNPNGPGAGNYHGPSVINVRPATGGSPTSVYTRNDLAFTSVRAVTSSTLLFTVGNTSGVTSQNGLWNQFSQFPWSNVSRNGSQYVLGIVSGSPTSPTYTLEYGSMSGGAPFVFASITNVQLLVVGWTTM
;
A
#
# COMPACT_ATOMS: atom_id res chain seq x y z
N MET A 1 -54.89 52.13 22.82
CA MET A 1 -55.49 52.74 21.61
C MET A 1 -56.68 51.90 21.14
N HIS A 2 -57.38 52.31 20.09
CA HIS A 2 -58.80 51.95 19.90
C HIS A 2 -59.12 50.49 19.54
N SER A 3 -60.25 50.08 20.12
CA SER A 3 -61.15 48.98 19.77
C SER A 3 -62.21 49.52 18.78
N PRO A 4 -63.07 48.73 18.10
CA PRO A 4 -62.88 47.42 17.46
C PRO A 4 -63.66 47.29 16.11
N ARG A 5 -63.87 46.02 15.66
CA ARG A 5 -65.10 45.47 15.03
C ARG A 5 -65.43 45.75 13.55
N THR A 6 -65.84 44.65 12.89
CA THR A 6 -66.89 44.54 11.83
C THR A 6 -66.62 45.19 10.45
N THR A 7 -67.16 44.72 9.31
CA THR A 7 -68.11 43.61 9.04
C THR A 7 -67.91 42.97 7.64
N ARG A 8 -68.57 41.81 7.45
CA ARG A 8 -69.05 41.18 6.20
C ARG A 8 -69.23 42.08 4.96
N PHE A 9 -69.06 41.49 3.77
CA PHE A 9 -70.04 41.24 2.67
C PHE A 9 -69.24 41.13 1.33
N THR A 10 -69.59 40.45 0.23
CA THR A 10 -70.39 39.26 -0.15
C THR A 10 -70.79 39.43 -1.63
N ARG A 11 -70.22 38.60 -2.54
CA ARG A 11 -70.76 38.17 -3.86
C ARG A 11 -71.01 39.20 -5.02
N LEU A 12 -71.15 38.59 -6.21
CA LEU A 12 -71.70 39.09 -7.52
C LEU A 12 -70.75 40.01 -8.33
N LEU A 13 -70.31 39.62 -9.54
CA LEU A 13 -70.98 39.57 -10.88
C LEU A 13 -71.27 40.98 -11.45
N ILE A 14 -70.67 41.44 -12.57
CA ILE A 14 -70.90 41.10 -14.02
C ILE A 14 -72.31 41.56 -14.49
N PRO A 15 -72.53 42.14 -15.71
CA PRO A 15 -71.62 42.51 -16.84
C PRO A 15 -71.14 44.00 -16.74
N LEU A 16 -70.83 44.87 -17.75
CA LEU A 16 -70.95 45.03 -19.23
C LEU A 16 -69.63 45.68 -19.80
N LEU A 17 -69.57 46.40 -20.95
CA LEU A 17 -69.63 46.05 -22.40
C LEU A 17 -69.33 47.35 -23.22
N VAL A 18 -68.83 47.26 -24.46
CA VAL A 18 -68.51 48.37 -25.42
C VAL A 18 -67.22 49.16 -25.09
N GLY A 19 -66.30 49.45 -26.02
CA GLY A 19 -66.18 49.04 -27.44
C GLY A 19 -65.06 49.80 -28.21
N CYS A 20 -65.04 49.59 -29.55
CA CYS A 20 -64.26 50.31 -30.59
C CYS A 20 -62.78 49.95 -30.91
N LEU A 21 -62.54 49.84 -32.24
CA LEU A 21 -61.32 50.02 -33.06
C LEU A 21 -60.06 49.12 -32.87
N VAL A 22 -59.90 48.15 -33.79
CA VAL A 22 -58.94 48.14 -34.94
C VAL A 22 -57.66 49.01 -34.75
N VAL A 23 -56.42 48.50 -34.86
CA VAL A 23 -55.70 48.10 -36.10
C VAL A 23 -54.75 46.89 -35.87
N LEU A 24 -54.39 46.18 -36.94
CA LEU A 24 -53.51 45.00 -36.97
C LEU A 24 -52.03 45.32 -36.66
N PHE A 25 -51.29 44.32 -36.14
CA PHE A 25 -49.97 43.97 -36.66
C PHE A 25 -49.68 42.47 -36.49
N THR A 26 -48.83 41.91 -37.35
CA THR A 26 -48.62 40.45 -37.50
C THR A 26 -47.29 39.97 -36.91
N ALA A 27 -47.33 38.95 -36.05
CA ALA A 27 -46.18 38.08 -35.77
C ALA A 27 -46.67 36.69 -35.32
N ALA A 28 -46.18 35.63 -35.97
CA ALA A 28 -46.45 34.26 -35.55
C ALA A 28 -45.37 33.79 -34.55
N ALA A 29 -45.72 33.71 -33.28
CA ALA A 29 -44.86 33.13 -32.25
C ALA A 29 -45.29 31.67 -31.97
N PRO A 30 -44.37 30.69 -31.97
CA PRO A 30 -44.71 29.30 -31.67
C PRO A 30 -45.10 29.14 -30.19
N ARG A 31 -46.07 28.27 -29.91
CA ARG A 31 -46.41 27.87 -28.54
C ARG A 31 -45.29 27.01 -27.96
N SER A 32 -44.40 27.62 -27.17
CA SER A 32 -43.51 26.89 -26.28
C SER A 32 -44.34 26.13 -25.23
N GLN A 33 -44.65 24.86 -25.50
CA GLN A 33 -45.08 23.95 -24.44
C GLN A 33 -43.92 23.83 -23.46
N ALA A 34 -44.12 24.28 -22.22
CA ALA A 34 -43.17 24.09 -21.14
C ALA A 34 -43.16 22.60 -20.77
N SER A 35 -42.37 21.81 -21.49
CA SER A 35 -42.05 20.44 -21.10
C SER A 35 -41.35 20.51 -19.74
N ALA A 36 -42.00 19.97 -18.72
CA ALA A 36 -41.44 19.88 -17.38
C ALA A 36 -40.35 18.81 -17.36
N SER A 37 -39.17 19.17 -17.88
CA SER A 37 -37.94 18.37 -17.73
C SER A 37 -37.66 18.23 -16.24
N SER A 38 -38.12 17.13 -15.65
CA SER A 38 -37.69 16.70 -14.33
C SER A 38 -36.18 16.57 -14.37
N ILE A 39 -35.47 17.47 -13.68
CA ILE A 39 -34.04 17.35 -13.47
C ILE A 39 -33.84 16.15 -12.55
N ALA A 40 -33.72 14.98 -13.16
CA ALA A 40 -33.28 13.78 -12.49
C ALA A 40 -31.88 14.08 -11.97
N THR A 41 -31.77 14.32 -10.67
CA THR A 41 -30.49 14.51 -10.00
C THR A 41 -29.68 13.24 -10.17
N SER A 42 -28.72 13.30 -11.09
CA SER A 42 -27.78 12.24 -11.41
C SER A 42 -26.89 11.98 -10.20
N HIS A 43 -27.43 11.17 -9.29
CA HIS A 43 -26.65 10.55 -8.23
C HIS A 43 -25.45 9.88 -8.92
N PRO A 44 -24.20 10.21 -8.54
CA PRO A 44 -23.03 9.64 -9.18
C PRO A 44 -23.15 8.11 -9.06
N LEU A 45 -23.17 7.44 -10.22
CA LEU A 45 -23.32 5.99 -10.30
C LEU A 45 -22.22 5.35 -9.45
N ARG A 46 -22.61 4.77 -8.31
CA ARG A 46 -21.68 4.13 -7.38
C ARG A 46 -20.92 3.05 -8.16
N PRO A 47 -19.58 3.02 -8.13
CA PRO A 47 -18.82 1.99 -8.84
C PRO A 47 -19.33 0.60 -8.45
N ALA A 48 -19.64 -0.22 -9.46
CA ALA A 48 -20.16 -1.56 -9.26
C ALA A 48 -19.07 -2.45 -8.64
N ILE A 49 -19.11 -2.58 -7.33
CA ILE A 49 -18.16 -3.36 -6.52
C ILE A 49 -18.22 -4.81 -6.96
N SER A 50 -17.08 -5.38 -7.35
CA SER A 50 -17.00 -6.76 -7.80
C SER A 50 -15.68 -7.40 -7.41
N THR A 51 -15.75 -8.69 -7.08
CA THR A 51 -14.58 -9.56 -6.86
C THR A 51 -14.11 -10.27 -8.13
N SER A 52 -14.89 -10.20 -9.23
CA SER A 52 -14.46 -10.74 -10.52
C SER A 52 -13.38 -9.85 -11.16
N CYS A 53 -12.49 -10.48 -11.92
CA CYS A 53 -11.46 -9.75 -12.65
C CYS A 53 -12.06 -8.70 -13.60
N PRO A 54 -11.40 -7.54 -13.78
CA PRO A 54 -11.66 -6.66 -14.92
C PRO A 54 -11.30 -7.38 -16.24
N ALA A 55 -11.61 -6.76 -17.38
CA ALA A 55 -11.17 -7.26 -18.67
C ALA A 55 -9.64 -7.22 -18.78
N SER A 56 -9.04 -8.15 -19.53
CA SER A 56 -7.57 -8.25 -19.66
C SER A 56 -6.96 -6.89 -20.05
N GLY A 57 -5.90 -6.49 -19.35
CA GLY A 57 -5.24 -5.20 -19.56
C GLY A 57 -5.97 -3.96 -19.00
N THR A 58 -7.09 -4.12 -18.30
CA THR A 58 -7.84 -3.02 -17.65
C THR A 58 -7.92 -3.21 -16.14
N ALA A 59 -8.24 -2.14 -15.41
CA ALA A 59 -8.42 -2.13 -13.96
C ALA A 59 -9.76 -1.46 -13.57
N ARG A 60 -10.09 -1.44 -12.28
CA ARG A 60 -11.30 -0.79 -11.73
C ARG A 60 -10.95 0.40 -10.85
N ALA A 61 -11.80 1.42 -10.87
CA ALA A 61 -11.84 2.43 -9.82
C ALA A 61 -12.28 1.79 -8.50
N ALA A 62 -11.63 2.15 -7.40
CA ALA A 62 -11.95 1.69 -6.05
C ALA A 62 -13.11 2.50 -5.46
N TYR A 63 -14.10 1.82 -4.87
CA TYR A 63 -15.09 2.48 -4.02
C TYR A 63 -14.63 2.42 -2.56
N MET A 64 -14.26 3.57 -2.01
CA MET A 64 -13.64 3.69 -0.68
C MET A 64 -14.46 4.55 0.32
N PRO A 65 -15.67 4.13 0.74
CA PRO A 65 -16.44 4.82 1.79
C PRO A 65 -15.73 4.75 3.15
N SER A 66 -15.46 5.90 3.74
CA SER A 66 -14.75 5.99 5.02
C SER A 66 -15.45 5.26 6.17
N MET A 67 -14.67 4.94 7.20
CA MET A 67 -15.15 4.42 8.48
C MET A 67 -14.47 5.12 9.65
N THR A 68 -15.16 5.24 10.77
CA THR A 68 -14.53 5.59 12.05
C THR A 68 -13.78 4.36 12.57
N LEU A 69 -12.50 4.52 12.89
CA LEU A 69 -11.70 3.48 13.53
C LEU A 69 -11.84 3.56 15.06
N GLY A 70 -11.38 2.51 15.76
CA GLY A 70 -11.33 2.50 17.22
C GLY A 70 -10.24 3.40 17.82
N THR A 71 -10.14 3.40 19.15
CA THR A 71 -9.12 4.14 19.91
C THR A 71 -7.94 3.28 20.36
N HIS A 72 -7.99 1.96 20.18
CA HIS A 72 -6.90 1.03 20.51
C HIS A 72 -6.07 0.71 19.26
N SER A 73 -4.75 0.84 19.36
CA SER A 73 -3.82 0.37 18.33
C SER A 73 -4.09 -1.10 17.99
N THR A 74 -4.16 -1.46 16.72
CA THR A 74 -4.47 -2.85 16.31
C THR A 74 -3.49 -3.36 15.24
N ILE A 75 -3.06 -4.60 15.41
CA ILE A 75 -2.13 -5.30 14.51
C ILE A 75 -2.95 -6.07 13.47
N VAL A 76 -2.67 -5.86 12.19
CA VAL A 76 -3.20 -6.66 11.07
C VAL A 76 -2.16 -7.72 10.67
N TYR A 77 -2.62 -8.93 10.38
CA TYR A 77 -1.80 -10.06 9.96
C TYR A 77 -2.54 -10.98 8.97
N ILE A 78 -1.78 -11.66 8.12
CA ILE A 78 -2.23 -12.76 7.26
C ILE A 78 -2.10 -14.07 8.03
N VAL A 79 -3.07 -14.97 7.82
CA VAL A 79 -2.99 -16.39 8.13
C VAL A 79 -3.25 -17.17 6.85
N ASN A 80 -2.23 -17.87 6.33
CA ASN A 80 -2.35 -18.77 5.18
C ASN A 80 -2.31 -20.23 5.67
N GLU A 81 -3.41 -20.94 5.50
CA GLU A 81 -3.60 -22.36 5.77
C GLU A 81 -3.35 -23.15 4.48
N GLY A 82 -2.48 -24.16 4.53
CA GLY A 82 -2.04 -24.93 3.34
C GLY A 82 -0.74 -24.39 2.74
N THR A 83 -0.53 -24.58 1.44
CA THR A 83 0.69 -24.15 0.71
C THR A 83 0.37 -23.15 -0.39
N PHE A 84 1.38 -22.44 -0.91
CA PHE A 84 1.19 -21.53 -2.06
C PHE A 84 0.59 -22.21 -3.30
N ALA A 85 1.01 -23.46 -3.57
CA ALA A 85 0.50 -24.26 -4.69
C ALA A 85 -0.86 -24.92 -4.40
N ASN A 86 -1.10 -25.32 -3.16
CA ASN A 86 -2.34 -25.93 -2.70
C ASN A 86 -2.84 -25.22 -1.42
N PRO A 87 -3.44 -24.02 -1.54
CA PRO A 87 -3.93 -23.28 -0.39
C PRO A 87 -5.31 -23.78 0.04
N THR A 88 -5.55 -23.84 1.35
CA THR A 88 -6.85 -24.17 1.94
C THR A 88 -7.62 -22.90 2.27
N PHE A 89 -7.00 -21.97 2.99
CA PHE A 89 -7.58 -20.66 3.30
C PHE A 89 -6.52 -19.55 3.39
N GLY A 90 -6.85 -18.39 2.84
CA GLY A 90 -6.12 -17.14 3.05
C GLY A 90 -7.00 -16.21 3.88
N THR A 91 -6.49 -15.75 5.03
CA THR A 91 -7.29 -14.99 6.00
C THR A 91 -6.57 -13.71 6.42
N LEU A 92 -7.21 -12.55 6.28
CA LEU A 92 -6.76 -11.31 6.92
C LEU A 92 -7.43 -11.20 8.28
N LYS A 93 -6.64 -10.99 9.34
CA LYS A 93 -7.11 -10.83 10.72
C LYS A 93 -6.56 -9.55 11.32
N ARG A 94 -7.29 -8.98 12.28
CA ARG A 94 -6.79 -7.91 13.18
C ARG A 94 -6.83 -8.36 14.63
N TYR A 95 -5.90 -7.86 15.43
CA TYR A 95 -5.75 -8.09 16.85
C TYR A 95 -5.67 -6.75 17.59
N ASP A 96 -6.53 -6.57 18.59
CA ASP A 96 -6.52 -5.40 19.49
C ASP A 96 -5.54 -5.63 20.64
N VAL A 97 -4.54 -4.75 20.78
CA VAL A 97 -3.46 -4.90 21.77
C VAL A 97 -3.86 -4.55 23.21
N VAL A 98 -5.04 -3.95 23.39
CA VAL A 98 -5.60 -3.55 24.68
C VAL A 98 -6.62 -4.57 25.18
N THR A 99 -7.48 -5.09 24.29
CA THR A 99 -8.53 -6.05 24.65
C THR A 99 -8.17 -7.51 24.38
N GLY A 100 -7.11 -7.78 23.62
CA GLY A 100 -6.71 -9.12 23.18
C GLY A 100 -7.63 -9.73 22.11
N VAL A 101 -8.66 -9.00 21.65
CA VAL A 101 -9.69 -9.52 20.74
C VAL A 101 -9.12 -9.69 19.33
N LYS A 102 -9.36 -10.88 18.75
CA LYS A 102 -9.03 -11.22 17.36
C LYS A 102 -10.31 -11.17 16.51
N VAL A 103 -10.24 -10.49 15.37
CA VAL A 103 -11.34 -10.39 14.39
C VAL A 103 -10.84 -10.81 13.02
N GLU A 104 -11.55 -11.69 12.35
CA GLU A 104 -11.30 -11.98 10.92
C GLU A 104 -11.91 -10.86 10.07
N VAL A 105 -11.09 -10.21 9.25
CA VAL A 105 -11.52 -9.16 8.31
C VAL A 105 -12.06 -9.79 7.04
N VAL A 106 -11.40 -10.84 6.55
CA VAL A 106 -11.93 -11.74 5.51
C VAL A 106 -11.22 -13.10 5.57
N LYS A 107 -11.97 -14.18 5.33
CA LYS A 107 -11.46 -15.54 5.11
C LYS A 107 -11.84 -16.02 3.71
N MET A 108 -10.87 -16.42 2.90
CA MET A 108 -11.05 -16.82 1.50
C MET A 108 -10.63 -18.28 1.30
N ALA A 109 -11.57 -19.13 0.89
CA ALA A 109 -11.29 -20.54 0.57
C ALA A 109 -10.43 -20.68 -0.69
N ASN A 110 -9.61 -21.73 -0.76
CA ASN A 110 -8.77 -22.08 -1.92
C ASN A 110 -7.89 -20.91 -2.42
N THR A 111 -7.45 -20.06 -1.49
CA THR A 111 -6.79 -18.78 -1.76
C THR A 111 -5.55 -18.63 -0.87
N TYR A 112 -4.44 -18.15 -1.43
CA TYR A 112 -3.25 -17.72 -0.70
C TYR A 112 -3.11 -16.20 -0.79
N ILE A 113 -2.81 -15.51 0.31
CA ILE A 113 -2.55 -14.06 0.32
C ILE A 113 -1.03 -13.84 0.35
N ALA A 114 -0.48 -13.25 -0.71
CA ALA A 114 0.96 -13.13 -0.94
C ALA A 114 1.57 -11.83 -0.37
N SER A 115 0.79 -10.76 -0.35
CA SER A 115 1.17 -9.43 0.16
C SER A 115 -0.07 -8.73 0.70
N ALA A 116 0.14 -7.79 1.63
CA ALA A 116 -0.89 -6.84 2.02
C ALA A 116 -0.29 -5.59 2.69
N GLN A 117 -1.02 -4.47 2.61
CA GLN A 117 -0.71 -3.17 3.19
C GLN A 117 -1.91 -2.59 3.92
N VAL A 118 -1.66 -1.98 5.08
CA VAL A 118 -2.62 -1.08 5.72
C VAL A 118 -2.54 0.30 5.09
N SER A 119 -3.67 0.89 4.71
CA SER A 119 -3.73 2.22 4.13
C SER A 119 -3.14 3.31 5.05
N ALA A 120 -2.71 4.43 4.48
CA ALA A 120 -2.19 5.55 5.24
C ALA A 120 -3.21 6.17 6.23
N ASN A 121 -4.52 5.95 6.07
CA ASN A 121 -5.56 6.32 7.06
C ASN A 121 -6.00 5.17 7.99
N GLY A 122 -5.46 3.96 7.85
CA GLY A 122 -5.79 2.79 8.68
C GLY A 122 -7.13 2.10 8.37
N GLN A 123 -7.89 2.58 7.39
CA GLN A 123 -9.27 2.12 7.12
C GLN A 123 -9.36 0.98 6.11
N TRP A 124 -8.31 0.74 5.33
CA TRP A 124 -8.34 -0.19 4.19
C TRP A 124 -7.13 -1.11 4.17
N LEU A 125 -7.34 -2.29 3.60
CA LEU A 125 -6.31 -3.28 3.29
C LEU A 125 -6.25 -3.46 1.77
N LEU A 126 -5.12 -3.09 1.18
CA LEU A 126 -4.73 -3.48 -0.17
C LEU A 126 -3.97 -4.81 -0.06
N PHE A 127 -4.24 -5.78 -0.92
CA PHE A 127 -3.59 -7.10 -0.84
C PHE A 127 -3.55 -7.84 -2.17
N VAL A 128 -2.55 -8.71 -2.36
CA VAL A 128 -2.49 -9.63 -3.50
C VAL A 128 -2.92 -11.02 -3.08
N ALA A 129 -3.95 -11.55 -3.75
CA ALA A 129 -4.51 -12.88 -3.50
C ALA A 129 -4.42 -13.77 -4.74
N GLN A 130 -4.02 -15.03 -4.56
CA GLN A 130 -3.93 -16.06 -5.59
C GLN A 130 -4.93 -17.18 -5.31
N SER A 131 -5.78 -17.51 -6.28
CA SER A 131 -6.70 -18.66 -6.21
C SER A 131 -6.80 -19.35 -7.57
N ALA A 132 -6.65 -20.67 -7.64
CA ALA A 132 -6.65 -21.43 -8.90
C ALA A 132 -5.76 -20.79 -10.00
N GLY A 133 -4.53 -20.42 -9.61
CA GLY A 133 -3.56 -19.71 -10.45
C GLY A 133 -3.82 -18.21 -10.63
N GLN A 134 -5.08 -17.75 -10.58
CA GLN A 134 -5.40 -16.33 -10.80
C GLN A 134 -4.94 -15.46 -9.63
N VAL A 135 -3.91 -14.64 -9.87
CA VAL A 135 -3.45 -13.56 -9.00
C VAL A 135 -4.33 -12.31 -9.20
N ARG A 136 -4.73 -11.67 -8.10
CA ARG A 136 -5.59 -10.48 -8.07
C ARG A 136 -5.04 -9.45 -7.10
N LEU A 137 -5.01 -8.18 -7.51
CA LEU A 137 -4.88 -7.04 -6.61
C LEU A 137 -6.26 -6.69 -6.08
N GLN A 138 -6.46 -6.82 -4.78
CA GLN A 138 -7.74 -6.67 -4.10
C GLN A 138 -7.67 -5.60 -3.01
N LEU A 139 -8.84 -5.07 -2.67
CA LEU A 139 -9.02 -4.05 -1.65
C LEU A 139 -10.21 -4.45 -0.77
N ILE A 140 -10.09 -4.28 0.56
CA ILE A 140 -11.18 -4.49 1.52
C ILE A 140 -11.09 -3.47 2.66
N ARG A 141 -12.22 -3.10 3.26
CA ARG A 141 -12.25 -2.19 4.42
C ARG A 141 -11.97 -2.96 5.72
N MET A 142 -11.46 -2.27 6.74
CA MET A 142 -11.00 -2.88 8.01
C MET A 142 -12.11 -3.57 8.85
N ASP A 143 -13.38 -3.31 8.52
CA ASP A 143 -14.57 -3.98 9.06
C ASP A 143 -15.05 -5.18 8.22
N GLY A 144 -14.29 -5.59 7.20
CA GLY A 144 -14.61 -6.69 6.30
C GLY A 144 -15.59 -6.34 5.17
N GLN A 145 -16.01 -5.07 5.08
CA GLN A 145 -16.91 -4.62 4.03
C GLN A 145 -16.16 -4.22 2.74
N TYR A 146 -16.91 -4.14 1.63
CA TYR A 146 -16.45 -3.60 0.35
C TYR A 146 -15.23 -4.31 -0.26
N LEU A 147 -15.14 -5.63 -0.10
CA LEU A 147 -14.17 -6.46 -0.81
C LEU A 147 -14.35 -6.32 -2.33
N GLN A 148 -13.27 -5.93 -3.02
CA GLN A 148 -13.27 -5.65 -4.46
C GLN A 148 -11.94 -6.05 -5.12
N THR A 149 -12.00 -6.37 -6.41
CA THR A 149 -10.84 -6.70 -7.24
C THR A 149 -10.52 -5.52 -8.16
N LEU A 150 -9.38 -4.89 -7.93
CA LEU A 150 -8.94 -3.70 -8.68
C LEU A 150 -8.26 -4.11 -10.00
N TYR A 151 -7.39 -5.11 -9.96
CA TYR A 151 -6.64 -5.63 -11.11
C TYR A 151 -6.44 -7.15 -11.00
N CYS A 152 -6.20 -7.82 -12.12
CA CYS A 152 -5.82 -9.24 -12.18
C CYS A 152 -4.59 -9.41 -13.06
N GLY A 153 -3.59 -10.15 -12.58
CA GLY A 153 -2.30 -10.29 -13.27
C GLY A 153 -2.45 -10.91 -14.65
N ALA A 154 -2.02 -10.17 -15.68
CA ALA A 154 -2.01 -10.64 -17.06
C ALA A 154 -0.73 -11.41 -17.38
N GLY A 155 -0.88 -12.58 -18.00
CA GLY A 155 0.18 -13.56 -18.28
C GLY A 155 -0.43 -14.93 -18.54
N SER A 156 0.38 -15.90 -18.97
CA SER A 156 -0.06 -17.29 -19.19
C SER A 156 0.85 -18.25 -18.39
N PRO A 157 0.30 -19.22 -17.64
CA PRO A 157 -1.12 -19.55 -17.50
C PRO A 157 -1.93 -18.48 -16.74
N GLN A 158 -1.29 -17.73 -15.85
CA GLN A 158 -1.79 -16.51 -15.21
C GLN A 158 -0.61 -15.56 -14.94
N GLY A 159 -0.84 -14.25 -14.82
CA GLY A 159 0.21 -13.27 -14.52
C GLY A 159 0.47 -13.10 -13.01
N SER A 160 1.63 -12.52 -12.67
CA SER A 160 1.97 -12.15 -11.29
C SER A 160 1.65 -10.69 -10.96
N ILE A 161 1.62 -10.38 -9.67
CA ILE A 161 1.62 -9.03 -9.09
C ILE A 161 2.56 -9.11 -7.89
N LEU A 162 3.59 -8.27 -7.85
CA LEU A 162 4.66 -8.29 -6.84
C LEU A 162 5.00 -6.86 -6.39
N ASP A 163 5.60 -6.75 -5.20
CA ASP A 163 6.14 -5.51 -4.62
C ASP A 163 5.16 -4.31 -4.65
N GLU A 164 3.85 -4.53 -4.53
CA GLU A 164 2.89 -3.43 -4.71
C GLU A 164 3.06 -2.34 -3.63
N GLN A 165 2.83 -1.09 -3.98
CA GLN A 165 3.03 0.07 -3.10
C GLN A 165 1.84 1.01 -3.21
N TRP A 166 1.11 1.24 -2.12
CA TRP A 166 0.05 2.25 -2.09
C TRP A 166 0.62 3.63 -1.74
N SER A 167 0.30 4.66 -2.52
CA SER A 167 0.74 6.04 -2.25
C SER A 167 0.18 6.56 -0.93
N THR A 168 0.89 7.50 -0.30
CA THR A 168 0.50 8.03 1.03
C THR A 168 -0.83 8.78 0.99
N ASN A 169 -1.15 9.48 -0.12
CA ASN A 169 -2.50 10.02 -0.37
C ASN A 169 -3.56 8.98 -0.78
N GLN A 170 -3.20 7.70 -0.92
CA GLN A 170 -4.06 6.58 -1.35
C GLN A 170 -4.65 6.67 -2.77
N HIS A 171 -4.15 7.54 -3.65
CA HIS A 171 -4.69 7.70 -5.02
C HIS A 171 -4.01 6.82 -6.08
N LEU A 172 -2.79 6.33 -5.82
CA LEU A 172 -1.99 5.57 -6.79
C LEU A 172 -1.49 4.27 -6.15
N VAL A 173 -1.57 3.16 -6.88
CA VAL A 173 -0.87 1.92 -6.55
C VAL A 173 0.12 1.63 -7.67
N VAL A 174 1.40 1.50 -7.33
CA VAL A 174 2.46 1.06 -8.25
C VAL A 174 2.83 -0.39 -7.91
N PHE A 175 3.07 -1.25 -8.90
CA PHE A 175 3.38 -2.67 -8.68
C PHE A 175 4.24 -3.26 -9.80
N LEU A 176 4.98 -4.32 -9.48
CA LEU A 176 5.75 -5.10 -10.44
C LEU A 176 4.86 -6.21 -11.05
N GLN A 177 5.03 -6.47 -12.34
CA GLN A 177 4.39 -7.57 -13.06
C GLN A 177 5.40 -8.29 -13.94
N VAL A 178 5.43 -9.63 -13.86
CA VAL A 178 6.25 -10.48 -14.73
C VAL A 178 5.54 -10.68 -16.06
N LEU A 179 6.21 -10.33 -17.16
CA LEU A 179 5.77 -10.51 -18.54
C LEU A 179 6.76 -11.43 -19.28
N GLN A 180 6.40 -11.92 -20.47
CA GLN A 180 7.31 -12.70 -21.32
C GLN A 180 8.56 -11.91 -21.76
N SER A 181 8.51 -10.58 -21.71
CA SER A 181 9.62 -9.66 -22.03
C SER A 181 10.50 -9.31 -20.82
N GLY A 182 10.20 -9.82 -19.63
CA GLY A 182 10.83 -9.42 -18.36
C GLY A 182 9.82 -8.75 -17.41
N THR A 183 10.30 -8.08 -16.37
CA THR A 183 9.45 -7.41 -15.38
C THR A 183 9.18 -5.96 -15.76
N ALA A 184 7.92 -5.54 -15.75
CA ALA A 184 7.52 -4.14 -15.91
C ALA A 184 6.91 -3.57 -14.61
N ILE A 185 7.04 -2.26 -14.41
CA ILE A 185 6.32 -1.55 -13.35
C ILE A 185 5.04 -0.97 -13.94
N TYR A 186 3.91 -1.28 -13.32
CA TYR A 186 2.60 -0.73 -13.64
C TYR A 186 2.16 0.30 -12.59
N LEU A 187 1.39 1.30 -13.03
CA LEU A 187 0.74 2.29 -12.19
C LEU A 187 -0.77 2.24 -12.39
N LEU A 188 -1.50 2.08 -11.29
CA LEU A 188 -2.95 2.13 -11.21
C LEU A 188 -3.38 3.39 -10.45
N ASN A 189 -4.15 4.27 -11.09
CA ASN A 189 -4.91 5.29 -10.41
C ASN A 189 -6.20 4.67 -9.84
N VAL A 190 -6.29 4.53 -8.51
CA VAL A 190 -7.45 3.86 -7.89
C VAL A 190 -8.70 4.74 -7.87
N THR A 191 -8.59 6.05 -8.09
CA THR A 191 -9.75 6.96 -8.12
C THR A 191 -10.58 6.80 -9.39
N ASN A 192 -9.96 6.49 -10.53
CA ASN A 192 -10.64 6.36 -11.82
C ASN A 192 -10.43 5.00 -12.54
N GLY A 193 -9.54 4.14 -12.03
CA GLY A 193 -9.25 2.83 -12.63
C GLY A 193 -8.30 2.86 -13.84
N ALA A 194 -7.68 4.01 -14.13
CA ALA A 194 -6.69 4.11 -15.20
C ALA A 194 -5.43 3.31 -14.84
N LEU A 195 -5.05 2.38 -15.72
CA LEU A 195 -3.88 1.53 -15.59
C LEU A 195 -2.90 1.86 -16.72
N GLN A 196 -1.62 2.03 -16.40
CA GLN A 196 -0.55 2.24 -17.38
C GLN A 196 0.72 1.47 -17.03
N VAL A 197 1.55 1.19 -18.03
CA VAL A 197 2.95 0.77 -17.82
C VAL A 197 3.74 2.02 -17.48
N GLU A 198 4.28 2.10 -16.27
CA GLU A 198 5.06 3.25 -15.82
C GLU A 198 6.53 3.11 -16.24
N LEU A 199 7.09 1.92 -16.03
CA LEU A 199 8.44 1.55 -16.46
C LEU A 199 8.36 0.25 -17.28
N PRO A 200 8.75 0.26 -18.57
CA PRO A 200 8.63 -0.91 -19.43
C PRO A 200 9.68 -1.97 -19.07
N ALA A 201 9.39 -3.23 -19.38
CA ALA A 201 10.32 -4.33 -19.16
C ALA A 201 11.60 -4.18 -19.99
N VAL A 202 12.74 -4.41 -19.35
CA VAL A 202 14.07 -4.46 -19.99
C VAL A 202 14.69 -5.82 -19.70
N GLN A 203 15.23 -6.48 -20.73
CA GLN A 203 15.87 -7.78 -20.55
C GLN A 203 17.05 -7.69 -19.57
N THR A 204 17.21 -8.72 -18.72
CA THR A 204 18.23 -8.85 -17.66
C THR A 204 18.18 -7.86 -16.50
N LEU A 205 17.26 -6.88 -16.51
CA LEU A 205 17.12 -5.87 -15.45
C LEU A 205 15.73 -5.97 -14.80
N THR A 206 15.69 -6.04 -13.47
CA THR A 206 14.46 -5.94 -12.66
C THR A 206 14.46 -4.62 -11.90
N PHE A 207 13.34 -3.91 -11.91
CA PHE A 207 13.14 -2.67 -11.16
C PHE A 207 12.03 -2.85 -10.14
N ALA A 208 12.36 -3.11 -8.87
CA ALA A 208 11.37 -3.35 -7.82
C ALA A 208 10.99 -2.04 -7.12
N PRO A 209 9.70 -1.62 -7.09
CA PRO A 209 9.26 -0.49 -6.29
C PRO A 209 9.28 -0.84 -4.79
N ARG A 210 9.76 0.09 -3.95
CA ARG A 210 10.11 -0.19 -2.54
C ARG A 210 9.36 0.62 -1.50
N THR A 211 9.17 1.92 -1.77
CA THR A 211 8.33 2.83 -0.96
C THR A 211 8.08 4.12 -1.76
N TRP A 212 7.02 4.84 -1.41
CA TRP A 212 6.74 6.17 -1.95
C TRP A 212 7.57 7.23 -1.23
N LEU A 213 8.29 8.06 -2.00
CA LEU A 213 8.93 9.27 -1.48
C LEU A 213 7.88 10.37 -1.22
N ASP A 214 6.88 10.49 -2.08
CA ASP A 214 5.76 11.43 -1.89
C ASP A 214 4.50 10.96 -2.65
N ASN A 215 3.71 11.88 -3.20
CA ASN A 215 2.48 11.57 -3.93
C ASN A 215 2.70 11.27 -5.43
N THR A 216 3.89 11.49 -5.99
CA THR A 216 4.24 11.14 -7.38
C THR A 216 5.58 10.43 -7.52
N ARG A 217 6.46 10.47 -6.52
CA ARG A 217 7.80 9.87 -6.59
C ARG A 217 7.90 8.58 -5.80
N VAL A 218 8.46 7.55 -6.42
CA VAL A 218 8.63 6.18 -5.89
C VAL A 218 10.11 5.83 -5.90
N TYR A 219 10.61 5.27 -4.80
CA TYR A 219 11.93 4.64 -4.79
C TYR A 219 11.86 3.26 -5.43
N VAL A 220 12.72 3.01 -6.43
CA VAL A 220 12.84 1.72 -7.12
C VAL A 220 14.29 1.20 -7.01
N THR A 221 14.47 -0.07 -6.65
CA THR A 221 15.79 -0.73 -6.70
C THR A 221 16.03 -1.32 -8.07
N LEU A 222 17.28 -1.23 -8.55
CA LEU A 222 17.75 -1.95 -9.73
C LEU A 222 18.46 -3.24 -9.31
N GLU A 223 17.92 -4.35 -9.80
CA GLU A 223 18.43 -5.70 -9.70
C GLU A 223 18.83 -6.19 -11.10
N ARG A 224 19.89 -7.00 -11.18
CA ARG A 224 20.24 -7.76 -12.39
C ARG A 224 19.88 -9.21 -12.16
N THR A 225 19.63 -9.97 -13.22
CA THR A 225 19.47 -11.42 -13.13
C THR A 225 20.62 -12.03 -12.31
N ASP A 226 20.26 -12.92 -11.37
CA ASP A 226 21.16 -13.59 -10.42
C ASP A 226 22.06 -12.67 -9.58
N SER A 227 21.65 -11.41 -9.37
CA SER A 227 22.38 -10.40 -8.59
C SER A 227 21.47 -9.70 -7.57
N PRO A 228 21.98 -9.29 -6.40
CA PRO A 228 21.21 -8.49 -5.44
C PRO A 228 20.91 -7.07 -5.98
N PRO A 229 20.01 -6.31 -5.34
CA PRO A 229 19.82 -4.89 -5.65
C PRO A 229 21.12 -4.11 -5.46
N THR A 230 21.47 -3.28 -6.45
CA THR A 230 22.75 -2.55 -6.48
C THR A 230 22.60 -1.04 -6.50
N ILE A 231 21.50 -0.51 -7.04
CA ILE A 231 21.30 0.93 -7.23
C ILE A 231 19.89 1.33 -6.81
N LEU A 232 19.76 2.48 -6.15
CA LEU A 232 18.49 3.11 -5.82
C LEU A 232 18.20 4.27 -6.77
N TYR A 233 17.02 4.26 -7.38
CA TYR A 233 16.53 5.30 -8.27
C TYR A 233 15.21 5.91 -7.78
N ILE A 234 14.86 7.09 -8.30
CA ILE A 234 13.51 7.65 -8.25
C ILE A 234 12.82 7.44 -9.61
N LEU A 235 11.65 6.81 -9.57
CA LEU A 235 10.61 6.84 -10.60
C LEU A 235 9.62 7.96 -10.24
N ASP A 236 9.18 8.76 -11.22
CA ASP A 236 8.37 9.96 -10.96
C ASP A 236 7.13 9.96 -11.86
N THR A 237 6.00 9.55 -11.32
CA THR A 237 4.75 9.33 -12.04
C THR A 237 4.13 10.60 -12.61
N SER A 238 4.65 11.78 -12.28
CA SER A 238 4.26 13.04 -12.93
C SER A 238 4.75 13.14 -14.38
N LYS A 239 5.76 12.35 -14.76
CA LYS A 239 6.33 12.29 -16.12
C LYS A 239 5.52 11.42 -17.09
N GLY A 240 4.62 10.59 -16.56
CA GLY A 240 3.74 9.72 -17.33
C GLY A 240 4.35 8.40 -17.81
N ALA A 241 3.52 7.60 -18.47
CA ALA A 241 3.76 6.21 -18.83
C ALA A 241 5.00 5.98 -19.73
N ASN A 242 5.56 4.77 -19.64
CA ASN A 242 6.68 4.26 -20.44
C ASN A 242 7.98 5.07 -20.29
N GLN A 243 8.34 5.44 -19.05
CA GLN A 243 9.59 6.14 -18.78
C GLN A 243 10.81 5.33 -19.24
N ASN A 244 11.86 6.00 -19.73
CA ASN A 244 13.11 5.31 -20.09
C ASN A 244 13.94 5.05 -18.81
N PRO A 245 14.29 3.79 -18.48
CA PRO A 245 15.08 3.47 -17.29
C PRO A 245 16.45 4.18 -17.21
N GLN A 246 17.05 4.55 -18.35
CA GLN A 246 18.32 5.29 -18.40
C GLN A 246 18.17 6.75 -17.92
N ASN A 247 16.95 7.29 -17.87
CA ASN A 247 16.63 8.65 -17.46
C ASN A 247 16.18 8.74 -15.99
N LEU A 248 16.20 7.63 -15.24
CA LEU A 248 15.84 7.61 -13.83
C LEU A 248 16.93 8.27 -12.97
N GLN A 249 16.52 9.04 -11.98
CA GLN A 249 17.46 9.75 -11.10
C GLN A 249 18.08 8.77 -10.11
N LYS A 250 19.38 8.48 -10.24
CA LYS A 250 20.14 7.70 -9.25
C LYS A 250 20.27 8.50 -7.95
N VAL A 251 19.83 7.91 -6.84
CA VAL A 251 19.86 8.50 -5.49
C VAL A 251 20.99 7.92 -4.65
N PHE A 252 21.20 6.61 -4.73
CA PHE A 252 22.23 5.88 -3.99
C PHE A 252 22.76 4.71 -4.83
N ASP A 253 24.00 4.32 -4.57
CA ASP A 253 24.72 3.26 -5.27
C ASP A 253 25.36 2.34 -4.22
N GLY A 254 24.76 1.17 -4.04
CA GLY A 254 25.18 0.14 -3.09
C GLY A 254 26.10 -0.92 -3.69
N SER A 255 26.58 -0.72 -4.92
CA SER A 255 27.40 -1.71 -5.65
C SER A 255 28.72 -2.07 -4.98
N SER A 256 29.21 -1.27 -4.01
CA SER A 256 30.37 -1.58 -3.17
C SER A 256 30.06 -2.49 -1.96
N THR A 257 28.80 -2.58 -1.54
CA THR A 257 28.33 -3.46 -0.45
C THR A 257 27.05 -4.20 -0.87
N PRO A 258 27.03 -4.88 -2.04
CA PRO A 258 25.79 -5.23 -2.74
C PRO A 258 24.93 -6.25 -2.00
N PHE A 259 25.51 -7.05 -1.10
CA PHE A 259 24.81 -8.03 -0.26
C PHE A 259 24.40 -7.50 1.12
N CYS A 260 24.85 -6.30 1.52
CA CYS A 260 24.46 -5.66 2.77
C CYS A 260 24.35 -4.14 2.62
N TRP A 261 23.23 -3.71 2.10
CA TRP A 261 22.75 -2.33 2.23
C TRP A 261 21.21 -2.34 2.25
N ASP A 262 20.65 -1.29 2.83
CA ASP A 262 19.21 -1.08 2.93
C ASP A 262 18.93 0.41 3.20
N PHE A 263 17.69 0.86 3.06
CA PHE A 263 17.34 2.27 3.18
C PHE A 263 15.92 2.50 3.68
N ASP A 264 15.67 3.72 4.16
CA ASP A 264 14.31 4.23 4.40
C ASP A 264 14.27 5.76 4.29
N SER A 265 13.11 6.31 3.96
CA SER A 265 12.86 7.76 3.87
C SER A 265 12.45 8.33 5.23
N SER A 266 12.88 9.55 5.55
CA SER A 266 12.33 10.26 6.71
C SER A 266 10.83 10.51 6.56
N TYR A 267 10.10 10.54 7.68
CA TYR A 267 8.66 10.83 7.73
C TYR A 267 8.29 12.20 7.11
N ASP A 268 9.22 13.16 7.12
CA ASP A 268 9.08 14.48 6.48
C ASP A 268 9.43 14.49 4.98
N THR A 269 9.79 13.33 4.42
CA THR A 269 10.22 13.08 3.02
C THR A 269 11.45 13.87 2.55
N THR A 270 12.16 14.57 3.45
CA THR A 270 13.33 15.39 3.11
C THR A 270 14.64 14.62 3.00
N LYS A 271 14.75 13.47 3.68
CA LYS A 271 16.01 12.70 3.84
C LYS A 271 15.82 11.24 3.43
N LEU A 272 16.93 10.64 3.02
CA LEU A 272 17.10 9.20 2.91
C LEU A 272 18.13 8.76 3.95
N PHE A 273 17.77 7.77 4.77
CA PHE A 273 18.71 7.00 5.58
C PHE A 273 19.15 5.77 4.79
N THR A 274 20.45 5.49 4.77
CA THR A 274 21.04 4.31 4.10
C THR A 274 21.98 3.62 5.07
N THR A 275 21.79 2.31 5.28
CA THR A 275 22.75 1.46 5.99
C THR A 275 23.62 0.67 5.01
N GLN A 276 24.86 0.41 5.39
CA GLN A 276 25.79 -0.48 4.69
C GLN A 276 26.60 -1.28 5.71
N CYS A 277 26.86 -2.56 5.44
CA CYS A 277 27.78 -3.40 6.22
C CYS A 277 28.76 -4.20 5.37
N THR A 278 29.71 -4.87 6.02
CA THR A 278 30.73 -5.69 5.37
C THR A 278 30.24 -7.13 5.21
N VAL A 279 30.51 -7.72 4.04
CA VAL A 279 30.13 -9.10 3.71
C VAL A 279 31.34 -9.82 3.09
N ASP A 280 31.77 -10.92 3.70
CA ASP A 280 32.77 -11.83 3.11
C ASP A 280 32.23 -12.43 1.78
N PRO A 281 33.09 -12.76 0.81
CA PRO A 281 32.69 -13.62 -0.31
C PRO A 281 32.19 -14.98 0.19
N ASN A 282 31.13 -15.53 -0.43
CA ASN A 282 30.72 -16.91 -0.17
C ASN A 282 31.83 -17.89 -0.60
N PRO A 283 32.40 -18.72 0.30
CA PRO A 283 33.47 -19.64 -0.07
C PRO A 283 32.99 -20.83 -0.92
N ASN A 284 31.68 -21.08 -0.99
CA ASN A 284 31.09 -22.25 -1.65
C ASN A 284 30.44 -21.95 -3.01
N GLY A 285 30.50 -20.70 -3.51
CA GLY A 285 29.85 -20.30 -4.75
C GLY A 285 29.56 -18.80 -4.84
N PRO A 286 28.68 -18.36 -5.75
CA PRO A 286 28.23 -16.96 -5.77
C PRO A 286 27.40 -16.60 -4.53
N GLY A 287 27.26 -15.30 -4.26
CA GLY A 287 26.41 -14.77 -3.19
C GLY A 287 27.16 -14.27 -1.95
N ALA A 288 26.40 -13.99 -0.89
CA ALA A 288 26.90 -13.51 0.39
C ALA A 288 27.56 -14.61 1.22
N GLY A 289 28.73 -14.32 1.79
CA GLY A 289 29.36 -15.09 2.86
C GLY A 289 28.91 -14.58 4.24
N ASN A 290 29.87 -14.34 5.14
CA ASN A 290 29.56 -13.82 6.47
C ASN A 290 29.18 -12.34 6.46
N TYR A 291 28.23 -11.96 7.31
CA TYR A 291 27.88 -10.57 7.59
C TYR A 291 28.59 -10.12 8.88
N HIS A 292 29.32 -9.01 8.81
CA HIS A 292 30.04 -8.45 9.97
C HIS A 292 30.26 -6.92 9.85
N GLY A 293 30.84 -6.32 10.89
CA GLY A 293 31.29 -4.92 10.85
C GLY A 293 32.61 -4.74 10.08
N PRO A 294 32.95 -3.50 9.66
CA PRO A 294 32.26 -2.26 9.98
C PRO A 294 30.92 -2.07 9.27
N SER A 295 30.05 -1.32 9.92
CA SER A 295 28.79 -0.80 9.39
C SER A 295 28.62 0.68 9.67
N VAL A 296 27.88 1.35 8.79
CA VAL A 296 27.55 2.78 8.90
C VAL A 296 26.09 3.02 8.53
N ILE A 297 25.40 3.82 9.33
CA ILE A 297 24.14 4.47 8.96
C ILE A 297 24.49 5.89 8.52
N ASN A 298 24.17 6.20 7.27
CA ASN A 298 24.32 7.52 6.67
C ASN A 298 22.95 8.17 6.45
N VAL A 299 22.88 9.49 6.59
CA VAL A 299 21.76 10.32 6.11
C VAL A 299 22.20 11.15 4.91
N ARG A 300 21.32 11.34 3.93
CA ARG A 300 21.53 12.21 2.76
C ARG A 300 20.18 12.88 2.37
N PRO A 301 20.16 13.90 1.50
CA PRO A 301 18.90 14.42 0.96
C PRO A 301 18.15 13.32 0.21
N ALA A 302 16.81 13.30 0.28
CA ALA A 302 15.99 12.25 -0.33
C ALA A 302 16.24 12.04 -1.84
N THR A 303 16.53 13.12 -2.58
CA THR A 303 16.85 13.07 -4.01
C THR A 303 18.31 12.71 -4.32
N GLY A 304 19.10 12.31 -3.31
CA GLY A 304 20.50 11.95 -3.43
C GLY A 304 21.46 13.09 -3.09
N GLY A 305 22.75 12.85 -3.36
CA GLY A 305 23.85 13.75 -2.99
C GLY A 305 24.69 13.22 -1.82
N SER A 306 25.51 14.11 -1.26
CA SER A 306 26.52 13.77 -0.24
C SER A 306 25.90 13.21 1.04
N PRO A 307 26.40 12.07 1.56
CA PRO A 307 25.98 11.54 2.85
C PRO A 307 26.70 12.21 4.03
N THR A 308 26.08 12.14 5.20
CA THR A 308 26.69 12.37 6.51
C THR A 308 26.44 11.13 7.37
N SER A 309 27.49 10.58 7.99
CA SER A 309 27.35 9.43 8.89
C SER A 309 26.70 9.86 10.22
N VAL A 310 25.67 9.14 10.64
CA VAL A 310 24.92 9.40 11.89
C VAL A 310 25.15 8.33 12.96
N TYR A 311 25.53 7.11 12.56
CA TYR A 311 25.94 6.04 13.47
C TYR A 311 26.93 5.09 12.77
N THR A 312 27.94 4.62 13.50
CA THR A 312 28.99 3.73 12.97
C THR A 312 29.39 2.71 14.04
N ARG A 313 29.57 1.45 13.66
CA ARG A 313 30.12 0.39 14.53
C ARG A 313 31.11 -0.46 13.74
N ASN A 314 32.22 -0.84 14.36
CA ASN A 314 33.26 -1.65 13.70
C ASN A 314 33.01 -3.17 13.84
N ASP A 315 32.16 -3.55 14.78
CA ASP A 315 31.91 -4.92 15.24
C ASP A 315 30.56 -5.51 14.76
N LEU A 316 29.61 -4.64 14.40
CA LEU A 316 28.24 -5.03 14.04
C LEU A 316 27.96 -4.94 12.54
N ALA A 317 27.08 -5.81 12.04
CA ALA A 317 26.50 -5.82 10.70
C ALA A 317 25.10 -5.19 10.70
N PHE A 318 24.94 -3.95 10.22
CA PHE A 318 23.64 -3.29 10.13
C PHE A 318 22.91 -3.67 8.84
N THR A 319 22.05 -4.69 8.91
CA THR A 319 21.37 -5.30 7.75
C THR A 319 20.05 -4.61 7.36
N SER A 320 19.47 -3.77 8.22
CA SER A 320 18.35 -2.90 7.83
C SER A 320 18.29 -1.60 8.65
N VAL A 321 17.71 -0.50 8.12
CA VAL A 321 17.51 0.78 8.82
C VAL A 321 16.21 1.48 8.40
N ARG A 322 15.42 1.92 9.39
CA ARG A 322 14.04 2.43 9.25
C ARG A 322 13.82 3.73 10.01
N ALA A 323 13.06 4.66 9.44
CA ALA A 323 12.73 5.95 10.06
C ALA A 323 11.35 5.89 10.73
N VAL A 324 11.31 5.33 11.94
CA VAL A 324 10.04 4.98 12.63
C VAL A 324 9.36 6.18 13.29
N THR A 325 10.08 7.28 13.51
CA THR A 325 9.53 8.61 13.83
C THR A 325 10.36 9.71 13.15
N SER A 326 10.05 10.98 13.40
CA SER A 326 10.89 12.12 12.97
C SER A 326 12.26 12.20 13.66
N SER A 327 12.48 11.46 14.75
CA SER A 327 13.73 11.49 15.55
C SER A 327 14.28 10.10 15.93
N THR A 328 13.59 9.02 15.59
CA THR A 328 13.94 7.65 15.96
C THR A 328 14.22 6.81 14.72
N LEU A 329 15.40 6.18 14.67
CA LEU A 329 15.70 5.10 13.74
C LEU A 329 15.58 3.74 14.44
N LEU A 330 15.06 2.76 13.72
CA LEU A 330 15.13 1.35 14.09
C LEU A 330 16.04 0.64 13.08
N PHE A 331 16.98 -0.19 13.54
CA PHE A 331 17.88 -0.93 12.65
C PHE A 331 18.08 -2.37 13.11
N THR A 332 18.37 -3.27 12.16
CA THR A 332 18.64 -4.69 12.43
C THR A 332 20.15 -4.92 12.47
N VAL A 333 20.61 -5.64 13.49
CA VAL A 333 21.94 -6.25 13.55
C VAL A 333 21.83 -7.72 13.11
N GLY A 334 22.66 -8.11 12.15
CA GLY A 334 22.62 -9.42 11.51
C GLY A 334 24.00 -10.05 11.34
N ASN A 335 24.83 -10.02 12.38
CA ASN A 335 26.14 -10.70 12.36
C ASN A 335 25.96 -12.21 12.17
N THR A 336 26.65 -12.82 11.20
CA THR A 336 26.79 -14.28 11.15
C THR A 336 28.04 -14.77 11.90
N SER A 337 28.97 -13.86 12.21
CA SER A 337 30.21 -14.13 12.95
C SER A 337 30.54 -13.01 13.95
N GLY A 338 31.40 -13.30 14.92
CA GLY A 338 31.80 -12.33 15.95
C GLY A 338 30.67 -12.03 16.96
N VAL A 339 30.27 -10.77 17.06
CA VAL A 339 29.33 -10.26 18.09
C VAL A 339 27.87 -10.57 17.72
N THR A 340 27.48 -11.83 17.81
CA THR A 340 26.10 -12.29 17.54
C THR A 340 25.13 -11.99 18.68
N SER A 341 25.62 -11.64 19.88
CA SER A 341 24.80 -11.33 21.06
C SER A 341 24.00 -10.03 20.97
N GLN A 342 24.23 -9.22 19.93
CA GLN A 342 23.45 -8.01 19.62
C GLN A 342 22.51 -8.21 18.42
N ASN A 343 22.38 -9.42 17.87
CA ASN A 343 21.53 -9.72 16.70
C ASN A 343 20.02 -9.52 16.98
N GLY A 344 19.31 -9.01 15.97
CA GLY A 344 17.89 -8.61 16.05
C GLY A 344 17.69 -7.19 15.51
N LEU A 345 16.49 -6.72 15.20
CA LEU A 345 15.19 -7.41 15.22
C LEU A 345 14.81 -7.92 13.82
N TRP A 346 14.03 -9.01 13.76
CA TRP A 346 13.65 -9.65 12.49
C TRP A 346 12.13 -9.67 12.29
N ASN A 347 11.70 -9.21 11.12
CA ASN A 347 10.46 -9.64 10.49
C ASN A 347 10.74 -9.86 9.00
N GLN A 348 11.11 -11.09 8.65
CA GLN A 348 11.53 -11.45 7.28
C GLN A 348 10.41 -11.34 6.23
N PHE A 349 9.19 -11.01 6.63
CA PHE A 349 8.02 -10.87 5.75
C PHE A 349 7.35 -9.49 5.83
N SER A 350 7.88 -8.54 6.61
CA SER A 350 7.44 -7.15 6.49
C SER A 350 7.98 -6.57 5.19
N GLN A 351 7.20 -6.67 4.12
CA GLN A 351 7.39 -5.90 2.89
C GLN A 351 7.48 -4.39 3.21
N PHE A 352 6.80 -3.99 4.28
CA PHE A 352 6.76 -2.63 4.80
C PHE A 352 7.25 -2.57 6.25
N PRO A 353 8.42 -1.96 6.52
CA PRO A 353 8.93 -1.85 7.88
C PRO A 353 8.09 -0.90 8.76
N TRP A 354 7.37 0.04 8.15
CA TRP A 354 6.35 0.84 8.83
C TRP A 354 5.11 0.01 9.26
N SER A 355 4.98 -1.23 8.79
CA SER A 355 4.06 -2.21 9.37
C SER A 355 4.57 -2.82 10.68
N ASN A 356 5.87 -2.69 10.99
CA ASN A 356 6.45 -3.24 12.22
C ASN A 356 6.34 -2.30 13.43
N VAL A 357 5.90 -1.04 13.27
CA VAL A 357 5.82 -0.08 14.40
C VAL A 357 4.45 0.61 14.42
N SER A 358 3.88 0.81 15.62
CA SER A 358 2.62 1.52 15.81
C SER A 358 2.71 2.97 15.35
N ARG A 359 1.59 3.59 14.96
CA ARG A 359 1.63 4.91 14.31
C ARG A 359 2.04 6.04 15.26
N ASN A 360 1.84 5.84 16.55
CA ASN A 360 2.35 6.67 17.64
C ASN A 360 3.83 6.40 18.00
N GLY A 361 4.51 5.45 17.35
CA GLY A 361 5.93 5.12 17.58
C GLY A 361 6.23 4.40 18.91
N SER A 362 5.22 3.97 19.67
CA SER A 362 5.40 3.42 21.03
C SER A 362 5.54 1.89 21.09
N GLN A 363 5.10 1.14 20.08
CA GLN A 363 5.13 -0.32 20.06
C GLN A 363 5.71 -0.86 18.76
N TYR A 364 6.34 -2.03 18.82
CA TYR A 364 6.78 -2.80 17.65
C TYR A 364 6.00 -4.12 17.54
N VAL A 365 5.99 -4.74 16.36
CA VAL A 365 5.49 -6.09 16.08
C VAL A 365 6.48 -6.84 15.20
N LEU A 366 6.65 -8.14 15.43
CA LEU A 366 7.59 -9.03 14.73
C LEU A 366 6.90 -10.29 14.18
N GLY A 367 7.59 -10.93 13.23
CA GLY A 367 7.25 -12.26 12.73
C GLY A 367 8.47 -13.17 12.81
N ILE A 368 8.47 -14.10 13.75
CA ILE A 368 9.54 -15.06 14.01
C ILE A 368 9.18 -16.41 13.38
N VAL A 369 10.14 -17.04 12.71
CA VAL A 369 10.01 -18.43 12.22
C VAL A 369 11.03 -19.30 12.94
N SER A 370 10.61 -20.48 13.38
CA SER A 370 11.41 -21.42 14.16
C SER A 370 11.11 -22.87 13.81
N GLY A 371 11.95 -23.81 14.22
CA GLY A 371 11.79 -25.24 13.92
C GLY A 371 12.43 -25.66 12.59
N SER A 372 11.99 -26.81 12.06
CA SER A 372 12.50 -27.35 10.79
C SER A 372 11.91 -26.60 9.58
N PRO A 373 12.65 -26.44 8.46
CA PRO A 373 12.06 -26.01 7.18
C PRO A 373 10.89 -26.88 6.71
N THR A 374 10.83 -28.15 7.14
CA THR A 374 9.72 -29.08 6.84
C THR A 374 8.58 -29.05 7.87
N SER A 375 8.77 -28.36 9.00
CA SER A 375 7.70 -28.16 9.99
C SER A 375 7.88 -26.83 10.76
N PRO A 376 7.79 -25.67 10.08
CA PRO A 376 8.05 -24.37 10.69
C PRO A 376 6.93 -23.92 11.64
N THR A 377 7.31 -23.35 12.78
CA THR A 377 6.43 -22.61 13.69
C THR A 377 6.60 -21.12 13.48
N TYR A 378 5.51 -20.49 13.02
CA TYR A 378 5.41 -19.05 12.85
C TYR A 378 4.85 -18.44 14.14
N THR A 379 5.51 -17.42 14.67
CA THR A 379 5.12 -16.71 15.88
C THR A 379 5.06 -15.22 15.61
N LEU A 380 3.94 -14.58 15.97
CA LEU A 380 3.78 -13.13 15.95
C LEU A 380 3.72 -12.60 17.37
N GLU A 381 4.53 -11.57 17.63
CA GLU A 381 4.68 -10.94 18.93
C GLU A 381 4.78 -9.42 18.80
N TYR A 382 4.43 -8.69 19.87
CA TYR A 382 4.56 -7.24 19.93
C TYR A 382 5.14 -6.78 21.27
N GLY A 383 5.81 -5.63 21.30
CA GLY A 383 6.44 -5.11 22.52
C GLY A 383 6.54 -3.59 22.52
N SER A 384 6.94 -3.01 23.66
CA SER A 384 7.17 -1.56 23.77
C SER A 384 8.50 -1.16 23.15
N MET A 385 8.52 -0.04 22.43
CA MET A 385 9.76 0.63 21.99
C MET A 385 10.61 1.15 23.17
N SER A 386 10.03 1.23 24.38
CA SER A 386 10.78 1.48 25.64
C SER A 386 11.49 0.23 26.20
N GLY A 387 11.43 -0.91 25.51
CA GLY A 387 11.93 -2.19 26.01
C GLY A 387 10.96 -2.91 26.95
N GLY A 388 11.40 -4.06 27.47
CA GLY A 388 10.57 -5.06 28.16
C GLY A 388 10.47 -6.36 27.35
N ALA A 389 9.81 -7.37 27.90
CA ALA A 389 9.54 -8.62 27.19
C ALA A 389 8.40 -8.43 26.16
N PRO A 390 8.51 -9.00 24.94
CA PRO A 390 7.43 -9.00 23.98
C PRO A 390 6.29 -9.95 24.41
N PHE A 391 5.08 -9.67 23.93
CA PHE A 391 3.90 -10.49 24.12
C PHE A 391 3.58 -11.27 22.84
N VAL A 392 3.62 -12.59 22.92
CA VAL A 392 3.21 -13.49 21.82
C VAL A 392 1.69 -13.52 21.72
N PHE A 393 1.14 -12.96 20.65
CA PHE A 393 -0.31 -12.95 20.41
C PHE A 393 -0.77 -14.05 19.45
N ALA A 394 0.13 -14.64 18.66
CA ALA A 394 -0.14 -15.83 17.85
C ALA A 394 1.12 -16.69 17.69
N SER A 395 0.97 -18.02 17.79
CA SER A 395 2.03 -18.97 17.42
C SER A 395 1.37 -20.24 16.88
N ILE A 396 1.74 -20.67 15.67
CA ILE A 396 1.16 -21.85 15.00
C ILE A 396 2.22 -22.56 14.16
N THR A 397 2.27 -23.89 14.27
CA THR A 397 3.11 -24.76 13.43
C THR A 397 2.38 -25.12 12.13
N ASN A 398 3.10 -25.09 11.00
CA ASN A 398 2.62 -25.46 9.65
C ASN A 398 1.47 -24.60 9.10
N VAL A 399 1.21 -23.44 9.71
CA VAL A 399 0.31 -22.39 9.20
C VAL A 399 1.12 -21.09 9.17
N GLN A 400 1.20 -20.48 8.00
CA GLN A 400 2.03 -19.29 7.81
C GLN A 400 1.33 -18.05 8.40
N LEU A 401 2.06 -17.31 9.23
CA LEU A 401 1.64 -16.02 9.77
C LEU A 401 2.57 -14.91 9.25
N LEU A 402 1.99 -13.83 8.72
CA LEU A 402 2.72 -12.67 8.19
C LEU A 402 2.13 -11.38 8.79
N VAL A 403 2.97 -10.44 9.23
CA VAL A 403 2.51 -9.11 9.67
C VAL A 403 2.12 -8.26 8.46
N VAL A 404 0.99 -7.55 8.54
CA VAL A 404 0.51 -6.63 7.51
C VAL A 404 0.64 -5.17 7.94
N GLY A 405 0.46 -4.87 9.24
CA GLY A 405 0.78 -3.56 9.82
C GLY A 405 -0.20 -3.05 10.86
N TRP A 406 -0.03 -1.80 11.28
CA TRP A 406 -0.83 -1.18 12.34
C TRP A 406 -1.96 -0.31 11.79
N THR A 407 -3.16 -0.51 12.34
CA THR A 407 -4.29 0.43 12.22
C THR A 407 -4.39 1.27 13.49
N THR A 408 -4.89 2.51 13.35
CA THR A 408 -5.01 3.54 14.42
C THR A 408 -3.68 3.96 15.05
N MET A 409 -3.74 4.97 15.92
CA MET A 409 -2.57 5.62 16.54
C MET A 409 -1.75 4.64 17.38
#